data_AF-A0A953JYD7-F1
#
_entry.id   AF-A0A953JYD7-F1
#
_cell.length_a   1.000
_cell.length_b   1.000
_cell.length_c   1.000
_cell.angle_alpha   90.00
_cell.angle_beta   90.00
_cell.angle_gamma   90.00
#
_symmetry.space_group_name_H-M   'P 1'
#
loop_
_entity.id
_entity.type
_entity.pdbx_description
1 polymer ?
#
loop_
_entity_poly.entity_id
_entity_poly.type
_entity_poly.pdbx_seq_one_letter_code
_entity_poly.pdbx_strand_id
1 'polypeptide(L)'
;MNTGIIYGISADRTQATILPSPGAKEVAYKGDVLKDNISNNDGVSYETDETGTATKARMITNLAVDGTPTTDEIAIIRDLIFTMNKRGGGTPGGGCKVIIKTRDV
;
A
#
# COMPACT_ATOMS: atom_id res chain seq x y z
N MET A 1 -6.02 -0.14 -14.73
CA MET A 1 -6.04 0.37 -13.35
C MET A 1 -4.84 -0.23 -12.65
N ASN A 2 -3.92 0.60 -12.17
CA ASN A 2 -2.67 0.12 -11.57
C ASN A 2 -2.87 -0.12 -10.07
N THR A 3 -2.07 -1.00 -9.49
CA THR A 3 -2.08 -1.26 -8.05
C THR A 3 -0.67 -1.21 -7.49
N GLY A 4 -0.57 -1.02 -6.18
CA GLY A 4 0.72 -0.90 -5.50
C GLY A 4 0.57 -0.72 -4.00
N ILE A 5 1.67 -0.44 -3.33
CA ILE A 5 1.76 -0.23 -1.89
C ILE A 5 2.28 1.17 -1.64
N ILE A 6 1.64 1.90 -0.72
CA ILE A 6 2.10 3.23 -0.31
C ILE A 6 3.35 3.11 0.55
N TYR A 7 4.36 3.90 0.21
CA TYR A 7 5.64 3.96 0.88
C TYR A 7 6.09 5.42 0.99
N GLY A 8 6.38 5.90 2.20
CA GLY A 8 6.88 7.25 2.42
C GLY A 8 5.87 8.34 2.00
N ILE A 9 5.01 8.73 2.94
CA ILE A 9 4.03 9.81 2.75
C ILE A 9 4.63 11.13 3.28
N SER A 10 4.51 12.23 2.53
CA SER A 10 4.89 13.56 3.00
C SER A 10 4.01 14.03 4.17
N ALA A 11 4.51 14.95 5.00
CA ALA A 11 3.78 15.43 6.17
C ALA A 11 2.43 16.08 5.83
N ASP A 12 2.36 16.77 4.69
CA ASP A 12 1.15 17.40 4.15
C ASP A 12 0.30 16.43 3.29
N ARG A 13 0.75 15.18 3.12
CA ARG A 13 0.10 14.11 2.36
C ARG A 13 -0.15 14.44 0.88
N THR A 14 0.52 15.47 0.33
CA THR A 14 0.44 15.84 -1.09
C THR A 14 1.36 15.00 -1.96
N GLN A 15 2.33 14.33 -1.36
CA GLN A 15 3.29 13.46 -2.03
C GLN A 15 3.39 12.11 -1.32
N ALA A 16 3.60 11.07 -2.10
CA ALA A 16 4.01 9.77 -1.58
C ALA A 16 4.83 9.01 -2.61
N THR A 17 5.39 7.87 -2.21
CA THR A 17 5.93 6.89 -3.14
C THR A 17 5.01 5.67 -3.20
N ILE A 18 4.88 5.06 -4.37
CA ILE A 18 4.12 3.82 -4.58
C ILE A 18 5.06 2.77 -5.12
N LEU A 19 5.05 1.60 -4.51
CA LEU A 19 5.69 0.38 -5.01
C LEU A 19 4.65 -0.39 -5.83
N PRO A 20 4.77 -0.50 -7.17
CA PRO A 20 3.74 -1.14 -8.01
C PRO A 20 3.73 -2.67 -7.91
N SER A 21 4.90 -3.29 -7.77
CA SER A 21 5.07 -4.74 -7.62
C SER A 21 6.43 -5.06 -7.00
N PRO A 22 6.67 -6.29 -6.52
CA PRO A 22 7.99 -6.70 -6.04
C PRO A 22 9.06 -6.48 -7.10
N GLY A 23 10.14 -5.79 -6.72
CA GLY A 23 11.28 -5.53 -7.61
C GLY A 23 11.06 -4.49 -8.72
N ALA A 24 9.86 -3.91 -8.83
CA ALA A 24 9.61 -2.85 -9.80
C ALA A 24 10.14 -1.49 -9.31
N LYS A 25 10.40 -0.60 -10.27
CA LYS A 25 10.80 0.78 -9.98
C LYS A 25 9.67 1.50 -9.26
N GLU A 26 10.02 2.23 -8.21
CA GLU A 26 9.10 3.05 -7.44
C GLU A 26 8.50 4.18 -8.29
N VAL A 27 7.24 4.52 -8.00
CA VAL A 27 6.50 5.56 -8.71
C VAL A 27 6.19 6.69 -7.74
N ALA A 28 6.47 7.92 -8.14
CA ALA A 28 6.07 9.08 -7.36
C ALA A 28 4.55 9.27 -7.47
N TYR A 29 3.92 9.58 -6.35
CA TYR A 29 2.56 10.07 -6.27
C TYR A 29 2.59 11.59 -6.10
N LYS A 30 1.94 12.29 -7.03
CA LYS A 30 1.65 13.72 -6.92
C LYS A 30 0.25 13.94 -7.50
N GLY A 31 -0.72 14.05 -6.61
CA GLY A 31 -2.12 14.24 -6.98
C GLY A 31 -2.86 14.98 -5.87
N ASP A 32 -4.15 14.72 -5.73
CA ASP A 32 -4.92 15.20 -4.58
C ASP A 32 -4.30 14.71 -3.26
N VAL A 33 -4.58 15.42 -2.18
CA VAL A 33 -4.17 15.01 -0.82
C VAL A 33 -4.60 13.56 -0.58
N LEU A 34 -3.65 12.71 -0.19
CA LEU A 34 -3.95 11.32 0.15
C LEU A 34 -4.93 11.29 1.32
N LYS A 35 -6.05 10.57 1.13
CA LYS A 35 -7.07 10.40 2.16
C LYS A 35 -6.45 9.91 3.46
N ASP A 36 -6.86 10.48 4.59
CA ASP A 36 -6.24 10.25 5.91
C ASP A 36 -6.24 8.79 6.37
N ASN A 37 -7.13 7.97 5.83
CA ASN A 37 -7.18 6.55 6.15
C ASN A 37 -6.04 5.75 5.48
N ILE A 38 -5.38 6.28 4.44
CA ILE A 38 -4.27 5.59 3.75
C ILE A 38 -2.97 5.78 4.54
N SER A 39 -2.37 4.67 4.93
CA SER A 39 -1.13 4.62 5.71
C SER A 39 0.03 4.00 4.91
N ASN A 40 1.24 4.14 5.43
CA ASN A 40 2.38 3.39 4.92
C ASN A 40 2.10 1.88 4.98
N ASN A 41 2.53 1.16 3.95
CA ASN A 41 2.29 -0.26 3.72
C ASN A 41 0.83 -0.63 3.38
N ASP A 42 -0.09 0.32 3.19
CA ASP A 42 -1.41 -0.02 2.65
C ASP A 42 -1.35 -0.28 1.14
N GLY A 43 -2.21 -1.19 0.67
CA GLY A 43 -2.41 -1.45 -0.74
C GLY A 43 -3.39 -0.45 -1.35
N VAL A 44 -3.00 0.13 -2.49
CA VAL A 44 -3.79 1.11 -3.23
C VAL A 44 -3.97 0.72 -4.69
N SER A 45 -5.08 1.16 -5.28
CA SER A 45 -5.23 1.33 -6.72
C SER A 45 -4.95 2.79 -7.09
N TYR A 46 -4.43 3.04 -8.29
CA TYR A 46 -4.13 4.38 -8.76
C TYR A 46 -4.22 4.47 -10.30
N GLU A 47 -4.31 5.71 -10.78
CA GLU A 47 -4.18 6.07 -12.19
C GLU A 47 -2.78 6.67 -12.43
N THR A 48 -2.28 6.61 -13.66
CA THR A 48 -1.03 7.28 -14.04
C THR A 48 -1.33 8.37 -15.05
N ASP A 49 -0.74 9.54 -14.86
CA ASP A 49 -0.77 10.59 -15.88
C ASP A 49 0.19 10.29 -17.04
N GLU A 50 0.24 11.20 -18.02
CA GLU A 50 1.09 11.08 -19.21
C GLU A 50 2.59 11.05 -18.90
N THR A 51 2.99 11.53 -17.71
CA THR A 51 4.40 11.53 -17.25
C THR A 51 4.77 10.27 -16.47
N GLY A 52 3.80 9.37 -16.25
CA GLY A 52 3.96 8.17 -15.42
C GLY A 52 3.86 8.44 -13.92
N THR A 53 3.40 9.62 -13.52
CA THR A 53 3.17 9.97 -12.11
C THR A 53 1.85 9.38 -11.64
N ALA A 54 1.84 8.79 -10.44
CA ALA A 54 0.63 8.21 -9.86
C ALA A 54 -0.32 9.32 -9.34
N THR A 55 -1.61 9.15 -9.62
CA THR A 55 -2.71 10.04 -9.23
C THR A 55 -3.93 9.26 -8.76
N LYS A 56 -4.87 9.94 -8.09
CA LYS A 56 -6.17 9.40 -7.63
C LYS A 56 -6.06 8.07 -6.87
N ALA A 57 -5.15 7.99 -5.90
CA ALA A 57 -4.94 6.78 -5.13
C ALA A 57 -6.18 6.43 -4.28
N ARG A 58 -6.58 5.16 -4.31
CA ARG A 58 -7.70 4.62 -3.53
C ARG A 58 -7.26 3.37 -2.80
N MET A 59 -7.47 3.34 -1.49
CA MET A 59 -7.22 2.14 -0.68
C MET A 59 -8.00 0.94 -1.24
N ILE A 60 -7.31 -0.19 -1.36
CA ILE A 60 -7.90 -1.48 -1.76
C ILE A 60 -7.53 -2.62 -0.80
N THR A 61 -6.44 -2.46 -0.05
CA THR A 61 -6.00 -3.37 1.02
C THR A 61 -5.53 -2.54 2.21
N ASN A 62 -6.07 -2.82 3.40
CA ASN A 62 -5.62 -2.21 4.64
C ASN A 62 -4.74 -3.22 5.40
N LEU A 63 -3.65 -2.74 5.99
CA LEU A 63 -2.81 -3.52 6.88
C LEU A 63 -3.02 -3.10 8.34
N ALA A 64 -3.57 -4.02 9.13
CA ALA A 64 -3.61 -3.90 10.58
C ALA A 64 -2.61 -4.90 11.19
N VAL A 65 -1.52 -4.38 11.76
CA VAL A 65 -0.54 -5.17 12.52
C VAL A 65 -0.68 -4.82 13.99
N ASP A 66 -0.67 -5.84 14.84
CA ASP A 66 -0.55 -5.67 16.28
C ASP A 66 0.94 -5.70 16.65
N GLY A 67 1.44 -4.66 17.30
CA GLY A 67 2.87 -4.45 17.57
C GLY A 67 3.67 -3.81 16.41
N THR A 68 5.00 -3.81 16.56
CA THR A 68 5.93 -3.23 15.57
C THR A 68 6.61 -4.35 14.79
N PRO A 69 6.28 -4.54 13.49
CA PRO A 69 6.87 -5.61 12.70
C PRO A 69 8.36 -5.34 12.40
N THR A 70 9.14 -6.40 12.30
CA THR A 70 10.53 -6.35 11.84
C THR A 70 10.61 -6.01 10.34
N THR A 71 11.79 -5.66 9.84
CA THR A 71 12.01 -5.38 8.42
C THR A 71 11.65 -6.58 7.53
N ASP A 72 12.02 -7.79 7.96
CA ASP A 72 11.72 -9.03 7.23
C ASP A 72 10.22 -9.33 7.23
N GLU A 73 9.53 -9.10 8.35
CA GLU A 73 8.08 -9.22 8.43
C GLU A 73 7.38 -8.23 7.50
N ILE A 74 7.85 -6.98 7.43
CA ILE A 74 7.32 -5.99 6.50
C ILE A 74 7.49 -6.45 5.05
N ALA A 75 8.61 -7.07 4.69
CA ALA A 75 8.81 -7.60 3.33
C ALA A 75 7.80 -8.70 3.00
N ILE A 76 7.59 -9.65 3.90
CA ILE A 76 6.59 -10.73 3.74
C ILE A 76 5.18 -10.16 3.63
N ILE A 77 4.84 -9.19 4.49
CA ILE A 77 3.54 -8.51 4.48
C ILE A 77 3.30 -7.81 3.13
N ARG A 78 4.32 -7.15 2.58
CA ARG A 78 4.22 -6.48 1.26
C ARG A 78 3.97 -7.48 0.14
N ASP A 79 4.67 -8.60 0.11
CA ASP A 79 4.44 -9.66 -0.88
C ASP A 79 3.01 -10.21 -0.82
N LEU A 80 2.47 -10.35 0.39
CA LEU A 80 1.07 -10.71 0.59
C LEU A 80 0.12 -9.63 0.04
N ILE A 81 0.35 -8.36 0.37
CA ILE A 81 -0.47 -7.25 -0.13
C ILE A 81 -0.43 -7.17 -1.66
N PHE A 82 0.74 -7.33 -2.28
CA PHE A 82 0.85 -7.38 -3.74
C PHE A 82 -0.01 -8.49 -4.33
N THR A 83 0.01 -9.67 -3.71
CA THR A 83 -0.81 -10.81 -4.13
C THR A 83 -2.30 -10.51 -3.98
N MET A 84 -2.70 -9.87 -2.88
CA MET A 84 -4.09 -9.46 -2.65
C MET A 84 -4.56 -8.37 -3.63
N ASN A 85 -3.73 -7.38 -3.90
CA ASN A 85 -4.04 -6.26 -4.78
C ASN A 85 -4.37 -6.71 -6.22
N LYS A 86 -3.81 -7.84 -6.68
CA LYS A 86 -4.15 -8.45 -7.99
C LYS A 86 -5.63 -8.82 -8.11
N ARG A 87 -6.34 -9.02 -6.99
CA ARG A 87 -7.78 -9.30 -6.98
C ARG A 87 -8.65 -8.04 -7.13
N GLY A 88 -8.06 -6.85 -7.16
CA GLY A 88 -8.79 -5.58 -7.33
C GLY A 88 -9.34 -4.95 -6.05
N GLY A 89 -9.03 -5.51 -4.87
CA GLY A 89 -9.50 -5.00 -3.58
C GLY A 89 -10.85 -5.53 -3.13
N GLY A 90 -11.16 -5.31 -1.85
CA GLY A 90 -12.45 -5.64 -1.24
C GLY A 90 -13.43 -4.45 -1.20
N THR A 91 -14.72 -4.73 -1.05
CA THR A 91 -15.77 -3.72 -0.81
C THR A 91 -15.51 -3.00 0.53
N PRO A 92 -15.83 -1.70 0.68
CA PRO A 92 -15.75 -1.01 1.97
C PRO A 92 -16.52 -1.79 3.06
N GLY A 93 -15.83 -2.15 4.15
CA GLY A 93 -16.38 -2.98 5.23
C GLY A 93 -16.11 -4.49 5.11
N GLY A 94 -15.57 -4.95 3.97
CA GLY A 94 -15.01 -6.28 3.78
C GLY A 94 -13.48 -6.25 3.77
N GLY A 95 -12.83 -7.35 4.16
CA GLY A 95 -11.37 -7.44 4.18
C GLY A 95 -10.85 -8.79 4.64
N CYS A 96 -9.54 -9.01 4.44
CA CYS A 96 -8.82 -10.14 5.01
C CYS A 96 -8.05 -9.65 6.23
N LYS A 97 -8.30 -10.23 7.41
CA LYS A 97 -7.48 -10.00 8.60
C LYS A 97 -6.40 -11.08 8.65
N VAL A 98 -5.15 -10.67 8.57
CA VAL A 98 -3.99 -11.55 8.69
C VAL A 98 -3.38 -11.34 10.07
N ILE A 99 -3.29 -12.40 10.87
CA ILE A 99 -2.63 -12.36 12.18
C ILE A 99 -1.33 -13.14 12.05
N ILE A 100 -0.20 -12.45 12.17
CA ILE A 100 1.12 -13.06 12.14
C ILE A 100 1.54 -13.35 13.58
N LYS A 101 1.85 -14.61 13.86
CA LYS A 101 2.45 -15.02 15.14
C LYS A 101 3.93 -15.30 14.90
N THR A 102 4.78 -14.53 15.54
CA THR A 102 6.23 -14.81 15.58
C THR A 102 6.50 -15.86 16.66
N ARG A 103 7.66 -16.52 16.59
CA ARG A 103 8.07 -17.51 17.59
C ARG A 103 8.34 -16.79 18.90
N ASP A 104 7.89 -17.34 20.03
CA ASP A 104 8.34 -16.87 21.35
C ASP A 104 9.88 -16.92 21.38
N VAL A 105 10.50 -15.81 21.77
CA VAL A 105 11.96 -15.70 21.98
C VAL A 105 12.37 -16.35 23.29
#